data_AF-A0A3Q9FDI9-F1
#
_entry.id   AF-A0A3Q9FDI9-F1
#
_cell.length_a   1.000
_cell.length_b   1.000
_cell.length_c   1.000
_cell.angle_alpha   90.00
_cell.angle_beta   90.00
_cell.angle_gamma   90.00
#
_symmetry.space_group_name_H-M   'P 1'
#
loop_
_entity.id
_entity.type
_entity.pdbx_description
1 polymer ?
#
loop_
_entity_poly.entity_id
_entity_poly.type
_entity_poly.pdbx_seq_one_letter_code
_entity_poly.pdbx_strand_id
1 'polypeptide(L)'
;MNQQSSLALPDDWCEFAHPDSKCDCDHARIQAELEVELHPDHPFYGRKLKVIAHATGTDDVLCTHSDESERYSIVHLTWGGCPELGTCPTIDFDGDWSGVCRYFGYIADVLDRVAEEERLGLREPMTTSGTSSRPIVIHRNEQNDVE
;
A
#
# COMPACT_ATOMS: atom_id res chain seq x y z
N MET A 1 26.74 15.11 12.13
CA MET A 1 25.38 15.67 12.10
C MET A 1 24.53 14.70 11.31
N ASN A 2 23.89 13.73 11.95
CA ASN A 2 22.92 12.83 11.31
C ASN A 2 21.63 12.96 12.11
N GLN A 3 20.82 13.97 11.77
CA GLN A 3 19.42 13.95 12.17
C GLN A 3 18.71 13.14 11.10
N GLN A 4 18.68 11.82 11.28
CA GLN A 4 17.67 10.99 10.65
C GLN A 4 16.37 11.38 11.33
N SER A 5 15.65 12.32 10.73
CA SER A 5 14.32 12.69 11.18
C SER A 5 13.46 11.43 11.13
N SER A 6 13.14 10.86 12.30
CA SER A 6 12.09 9.86 12.43
C SER A 6 10.76 10.56 12.18
N LEU A 7 10.48 10.87 10.93
CA LEU A 7 9.14 11.25 10.52
C LEU A 7 8.36 9.95 10.48
N ALA A 8 7.51 9.77 11.50
CA ALA A 8 6.74 8.57 11.68
C ALA A 8 5.88 8.32 10.44
N LEU A 9 6.04 7.13 9.86
CA LEU A 9 5.11 6.66 8.85
C LEU A 9 3.72 6.50 9.50
N PRO A 10 2.63 6.53 8.69
CA PRO A 10 1.30 6.21 9.20
C PRO A 10 1.25 4.83 9.87
N ASP A 11 0.30 4.62 10.79
CA ASP A 11 0.20 3.37 11.58
C ASP A 11 -0.03 2.12 10.72
N ASP A 12 -0.57 2.28 9.52
CA ASP A 12 -0.81 1.22 8.54
C ASP A 12 0.41 0.94 7.64
N TRP A 13 1.56 1.56 7.91
CA TRP A 13 2.82 1.34 7.21
C TRP A 13 3.87 0.70 8.12
N CYS A 14 4.53 -0.34 7.62
CA CYS A 14 5.60 -1.05 8.31
C CYS A 14 6.97 -0.65 7.73
N GLU A 15 7.85 -0.11 8.59
CA GLU A 15 9.22 0.26 8.21
C GLU A 15 10.17 -0.94 8.23
N PHE A 16 11.06 -1.05 7.23
CA PHE A 16 12.03 -2.14 7.17
C PHE A 16 13.13 -2.03 8.24
N ALA A 17 13.52 -0.81 8.62
CA ALA A 17 14.53 -0.58 9.65
C ALA A 17 14.02 -0.87 11.06
N HIS A 18 12.71 -0.67 11.27
CA HIS A 18 12.03 -0.85 12.54
C HIS A 18 10.70 -1.59 12.32
N PRO A 19 10.75 -2.88 11.92
CA PRO A 19 9.55 -3.63 11.62
C PRO A 19 8.64 -3.69 12.84
N ASP A 20 7.34 -3.48 12.62
CA ASP A 20 6.37 -3.80 13.66
C ASP A 20 6.49 -5.30 13.99
N SER A 21 6.53 -5.63 15.27
CA SER A 21 6.40 -7.00 15.78
C SER A 21 5.23 -7.80 15.20
N LYS A 22 4.20 -7.12 14.70
CA LYS A 22 3.03 -7.71 14.04
C LYS A 22 3.18 -7.89 12.53
N CYS A 23 4.21 -7.32 11.92
CA CYS A 23 4.51 -7.53 10.52
C CYS A 23 5.04 -8.96 10.32
N ASP A 24 4.26 -9.78 9.62
CA ASP A 24 4.62 -11.16 9.24
C ASP A 24 5.21 -11.24 7.83
N CYS A 25 5.37 -10.11 7.14
CA CYS A 25 5.84 -10.05 5.77
C CYS A 25 7.35 -10.25 5.67
N ASP A 26 7.77 -11.05 4.68
CA ASP A 26 9.18 -11.18 4.33
C ASP A 26 9.62 -9.96 3.50
N HIS A 27 10.32 -9.04 4.17
CA HIS A 27 10.88 -7.83 3.57
C HIS A 27 11.81 -8.12 2.38
N ALA A 28 12.54 -9.24 2.38
CA ALA A 28 13.38 -9.62 1.25
C ALA A 28 12.54 -10.05 0.04
N ARG A 29 11.40 -10.70 0.29
CA ARG A 29 10.44 -11.08 -0.76
C ARG A 29 9.81 -9.85 -1.41
N ILE A 30 9.46 -8.82 -0.64
CA ILE A 30 8.93 -7.55 -1.18
C ILE A 30 9.94 -6.87 -2.10
N GLN A 31 11.20 -6.76 -1.67
CA GLN A 31 12.27 -6.20 -2.50
C GLN A 31 12.47 -7.01 -3.79
N ALA A 32 12.47 -8.34 -3.69
CA ALA A 32 12.61 -9.23 -4.85
C ALA A 32 11.43 -9.10 -5.83
N GLU A 33 10.21 -8.91 -5.32
CA GLU A 33 9.02 -8.68 -6.16
C GLU A 33 9.18 -7.41 -6.98
N LEU A 34 9.51 -6.28 -6.34
CA LEU A 34 9.76 -5.02 -7.04
C LEU A 34 10.80 -5.19 -8.16
N GLU A 35 11.90 -5.90 -7.90
CA GLU A 35 12.95 -6.12 -8.90
C GLU A 35 12.50 -6.99 -10.08
N VAL A 36 11.64 -7.97 -9.82
CA VAL A 36 11.13 -8.90 -10.84
C VAL A 36 10.06 -8.25 -11.71
N GLU A 37 9.17 -7.45 -11.13
CA GLU A 37 8.03 -6.86 -11.85
C GLU A 37 8.43 -5.71 -12.79
N LEU A 38 9.55 -5.05 -12.53
CA LEU A 38 10.03 -3.95 -13.37
C LEU A 38 10.42 -4.47 -14.77
N HIS A 39 9.51 -4.30 -15.73
CA HIS A 39 9.77 -4.58 -17.15
C HIS A 39 10.72 -3.56 -17.78
N PRO A 40 11.51 -3.93 -18.82
CA PRO A 40 12.41 -3.02 -19.53
C PRO A 40 11.86 -1.65 -19.95
N ASP A 41 10.56 -1.57 -20.22
CA ASP A 41 9.87 -0.33 -20.63
C ASP A 41 9.38 0.51 -19.45
N HIS A 42 9.50 0.00 -18.22
CA HIS A 42 9.07 0.70 -17.01
C HIS A 42 10.03 1.87 -16.68
N PRO A 43 9.54 3.06 -16.24
CA PRO A 43 10.39 4.21 -15.92
C PRO A 43 11.49 3.95 -14.88
N PHE A 44 11.25 2.98 -14.00
CA PHE A 44 12.20 2.55 -12.97
C PHE A 44 13.04 1.33 -13.35
N TYR A 45 12.93 0.82 -14.58
CA TYR A 45 13.78 -0.28 -15.02
C TYR A 45 15.26 0.08 -14.94
N GLY A 46 16.06 -0.80 -14.31
CA GLY A 46 17.50 -0.61 -14.12
C GLY A 46 17.88 0.49 -13.13
N ARG A 47 16.91 1.15 -12.46
CA ARG A 47 17.17 2.09 -11.37
C ARG A 47 17.41 1.33 -10.06
N LYS A 48 18.25 1.89 -9.19
CA LYS A 48 18.58 1.29 -7.89
C LYS A 48 17.59 1.71 -6.80
N LEU A 49 16.38 1.17 -6.86
CA LEU A 49 15.38 1.38 -5.83
C LEU A 49 15.63 0.41 -4.67
N LYS A 50 15.44 0.92 -3.45
CA LYS A 50 15.42 0.11 -2.23
C LYS A 50 14.12 0.37 -1.49
N VAL A 51 13.38 -0.70 -1.21
CA VAL A 51 12.19 -0.64 -0.36
C VAL A 51 12.61 -0.34 1.06
N ILE A 52 11.97 0.67 1.65
CA ILE A 52 12.22 1.11 3.04
C ILE A 52 10.99 0.94 3.93
N ALA A 53 9.79 0.83 3.35
CA ALA A 53 8.57 0.50 4.07
C ALA A 53 7.53 -0.10 3.10
N HIS A 54 6.53 -0.78 3.66
CA HIS A 54 5.37 -1.25 2.91
C HIS A 54 4.07 -0.94 3.66
N ALA A 55 2.99 -0.74 2.91
CA ALA A 55 1.65 -0.68 3.49
C ALA A 55 1.23 -2.08 3.97
N THR A 56 0.49 -2.14 5.06
CA THR A 56 -0.02 -3.39 5.66
C THR A 56 -1.38 -3.81 5.11
N GLY A 57 -2.11 -2.89 4.46
CA GLY A 57 -3.44 -3.12 3.91
C GLY A 57 -3.52 -3.10 2.37
N THR A 58 -2.45 -2.69 1.69
CA THR A 58 -2.35 -2.58 0.23
C THR A 58 -0.98 -3.06 -0.24
N ASP A 59 -0.84 -3.25 -1.55
CA ASP A 59 0.40 -3.70 -2.18
C ASP A 59 1.40 -2.55 -2.44
N ASP A 60 1.27 -1.45 -1.69
CA ASP A 60 2.09 -0.26 -1.85
C ASP A 60 3.42 -0.39 -1.08
N VAL A 61 4.50 0.04 -1.72
CA VAL A 61 5.84 0.12 -1.14
C VAL A 61 6.41 1.52 -1.26
N LEU A 62 7.13 1.95 -0.23
CA LEU A 62 7.89 3.20 -0.22
C LEU A 62 9.35 2.86 -0.50
N CYS A 63 9.90 3.49 -1.53
CA CYS A 63 11.25 3.26 -2.02
C CYS A 63 12.11 4.52 -1.87
N THR A 64 13.40 4.33 -1.60
CA THR A 64 14.45 5.34 -1.78
C THR A 64 15.28 5.02 -3.02
N HIS A 65 15.84 6.06 -3.66
CA HIS A 65 16.71 5.92 -4.82
C HIS A 65 18.18 5.97 -4.38
N SER A 66 18.91 4.87 -4.56
CA SER A 66 20.29 4.77 -4.09
C SER A 66 21.25 5.76 -4.76
N ASP A 67 20.92 6.18 -5.99
CA ASP A 67 21.71 7.16 -6.75
C ASP A 67 21.22 8.62 -6.53
N GLU A 68 20.05 8.81 -5.92
CA GLU A 68 19.40 10.11 -5.71
C GLU A 68 18.84 10.18 -4.27
N SER A 69 19.70 10.49 -3.29
CA SER A 69 19.42 10.31 -1.85
C SER A 69 18.23 11.10 -1.28
N GLU A 70 17.76 12.11 -1.99
CA GLU A 70 16.61 12.94 -1.58
C GLU A 70 15.31 12.56 -2.32
N ARG A 71 15.37 11.53 -3.17
CA ARG A 71 14.23 11.07 -3.97
C ARG A 71 13.62 9.82 -3.38
N TYR A 72 12.30 9.82 -3.37
CA TYR A 72 11.44 8.77 -2.86
C TYR A 72 10.33 8.50 -3.86
N SER A 73 9.87 7.25 -3.88
CA SER A 73 8.70 6.87 -4.69
C SER A 73 7.80 5.93 -3.94
N ILE A 74 6.49 6.04 -4.19
CA ILE A 74 5.49 5.07 -3.75
C ILE A 74 5.09 4.28 -4.98
N VAL A 75 5.22 2.96 -4.89
CA VAL A 75 5.01 2.02 -5.99
C VAL A 75 3.99 0.98 -5.57
N HIS A 76 2.99 0.73 -6.39
CA HIS A 76 1.98 -0.31 -6.18
C HIS A 76 2.42 -1.59 -6.91
N LEU A 77 2.77 -2.63 -6.14
CA LEU A 77 3.17 -3.93 -6.67
C LEU A 77 1.96 -4.73 -7.16
N THR A 78 2.18 -5.69 -8.07
CA THR A 78 1.10 -6.55 -8.58
C THR A 78 1.15 -7.98 -8.05
N TRP A 79 2.28 -8.38 -7.46
CA TRP A 79 2.64 -9.73 -7.05
C TRP A 79 2.61 -10.77 -8.18
N GLY A 80 2.91 -10.34 -9.42
CA GLY A 80 2.89 -11.19 -10.60
C GLY A 80 4.04 -12.20 -10.66
N GLY A 81 5.14 -11.94 -9.94
CA GLY A 81 6.34 -12.79 -9.95
C GLY A 81 7.02 -12.87 -11.32
N CYS A 82 6.72 -11.92 -12.21
CA CYS A 82 7.32 -11.80 -13.54
C CYS A 82 7.32 -10.32 -13.98
N PRO A 83 8.13 -9.94 -14.99
CA PRO A 83 8.11 -8.58 -15.51
C PRO A 83 6.72 -8.21 -16.04
N GLU A 84 6.14 -7.15 -15.48
CA GLU A 84 4.80 -6.69 -15.82
C GLU A 84 4.81 -5.78 -17.05
N LEU A 85 3.93 -6.03 -18.01
CA LEU A 85 3.90 -5.23 -19.23
C LEU A 85 3.28 -3.84 -18.98
N GLY A 86 3.86 -2.82 -19.59
CA GLY A 86 3.32 -1.46 -19.57
C GLY A 86 3.82 -0.63 -18.40
N THR A 87 2.89 -0.02 -17.66
CA THR A 87 3.19 0.92 -16.56
C THR A 87 3.14 0.26 -15.19
N CYS A 88 3.09 -1.07 -15.13
CA CYS A 88 3.09 -1.81 -13.88
C CYS A 88 4.53 -2.24 -13.53
N PRO A 89 4.89 -2.29 -12.23
CA PRO A 89 4.10 -1.82 -11.07
C PRO A 89 3.85 -0.30 -11.14
N THR A 90 2.71 0.22 -10.67
CA THR A 90 2.37 1.63 -10.88
C THR A 90 3.15 2.55 -9.95
N ILE A 91 3.48 3.75 -10.44
CA ILE A 91 4.13 4.79 -9.63
C ILE A 91 3.06 5.78 -9.18
N ASP A 92 2.67 5.68 -7.91
CA ASP A 92 1.63 6.52 -7.31
C ASP A 92 2.19 7.89 -6.87
N PHE A 93 3.46 7.91 -6.50
CA PHE A 93 4.19 9.14 -6.17
C PHE A 93 5.68 9.01 -6.51
N ASP A 94 6.29 10.11 -6.95
CA ASP A 94 7.74 10.24 -7.15
C ASP A 94 8.18 11.69 -6.87
N GLY A 95 9.10 11.88 -5.92
CA GLY A 95 9.52 13.21 -5.50
C GLY A 95 10.37 13.21 -4.22
N ASP A 96 10.34 14.31 -3.49
CA ASP A 96 11.07 14.46 -2.22
C ASP A 96 10.26 13.98 -1.01
N TRP A 97 10.90 13.94 0.16
CA TRP A 97 10.23 13.54 1.40
C TRP A 97 9.08 14.48 1.78
N SER A 98 9.17 15.78 1.47
CA SER A 98 8.05 16.70 1.70
C SER A 98 6.82 16.32 0.87
N GLY A 99 7.04 15.86 -0.37
CA GLY A 99 6.01 15.27 -1.21
C GLY A 99 5.44 13.97 -0.64
N VAL A 100 6.27 13.09 -0.08
CA VAL A 100 5.79 11.88 0.62
C VAL A 100 4.85 12.24 1.77
N CYS A 101 5.24 13.20 2.63
CA CYS A 101 4.36 13.64 3.72
C CYS A 101 3.03 14.23 3.21
N ARG A 102 3.06 14.98 2.10
CA ARG A 102 1.84 15.50 1.46
C ARG A 102 0.98 14.40 0.87
N TYR A 103 1.59 13.37 0.27
CA TYR A 103 0.89 12.20 -0.23
C TYR A 103 0.13 11.52 0.90
N PHE A 104 0.80 11.18 2.01
CA PHE A 104 0.13 10.56 3.17
C PHE A 104 -0.96 11.45 3.77
N GLY A 105 -0.72 12.76 3.90
CA GLY A 105 -1.75 13.70 4.36
C GLY A 105 -2.98 13.73 3.45
N TYR A 106 -2.78 13.73 2.13
CA TYR A 106 -3.89 13.68 1.18
C TYR A 106 -4.69 12.37 1.29
N ILE A 107 -4.02 11.23 1.41
CA ILE A 107 -4.68 9.94 1.57
C ILE A 107 -5.50 9.92 2.88
N ALA A 108 -4.93 10.39 3.99
CA ALA A 108 -5.64 10.49 5.27
C ALA A 108 -6.90 11.37 5.15
N ASP A 109 -6.80 12.56 4.56
CA ASP A 109 -7.93 13.46 4.35
C ASP A 109 -9.04 12.81 3.49
N VAL A 110 -8.65 12.04 2.47
CA VAL A 110 -9.60 11.31 1.61
C VAL A 110 -10.31 10.21 2.39
N LEU A 111 -9.57 9.43 3.18
CA LEU A 111 -10.14 8.34 3.99
C LEU A 111 -11.09 8.89 5.07
N ASP A 112 -10.72 9.97 5.75
CA ASP A 112 -11.58 10.63 6.74
C ASP A 112 -12.87 11.15 6.12
N ARG A 113 -12.80 11.76 4.92
CA ARG A 113 -13.99 12.21 4.20
C ARG A 113 -14.88 11.04 3.81
N VAL A 114 -14.31 9.95 3.31
CA VAL A 114 -15.07 8.73 2.96
C VAL A 114 -15.76 8.15 4.19
N ALA A 115 -15.07 8.06 5.32
CA ALA A 115 -15.65 7.58 6.57
C ALA A 115 -16.81 8.47 7.07
N GLU A 116 -16.68 9.79 6.93
CA GLU A 116 -17.75 10.73 7.27
C GLU A 116 -18.96 10.60 6.33
N GLU A 117 -18.74 10.45 5.02
CA GLU A 117 -19.81 10.20 4.05
C GLU A 117 -20.57 8.91 4.37
N GLU A 118 -19.85 7.84 4.74
CA GLU A 118 -20.45 6.57 5.18
C GLU A 118 -21.23 6.74 6.50
N ARG A 119 -20.69 7.47 7.48
CA ARG A 119 -21.38 7.77 8.74
C ARG A 119 -22.66 8.58 8.53
N LEU A 120 -22.68 9.47 7.55
CA LEU A 120 -23.84 10.27 7.15
C LEU A 120 -24.80 9.52 6.23
N GLY A 121 -24.47 8.30 5.80
CA GLY A 121 -25.28 7.53 4.85
C GLY A 121 -25.29 8.10 3.43
N LEU A 122 -24.32 8.95 3.09
CA LEU A 122 -24.11 9.49 1.74
C LEU A 122 -23.39 8.50 0.82
N ARG A 123 -22.80 7.45 1.41
CA ARG A 123 -22.04 6.39 0.73
C ARG A 123 -22.28 5.05 1.40
N GLU A 124 -22.36 3.96 0.61
CA GLU A 124 -22.37 2.59 1.13
C GLU A 124 -20.96 2.15 1.57
N PRO A 125 -20.81 1.48 2.72
CA PRO A 125 -19.53 0.94 3.17
C PRO A 125 -18.93 -0.03 2.15
N MET A 126 -17.67 0.22 1.77
CA MET A 126 -16.89 -0.70 0.94
C MET A 126 -16.00 -1.60 1.81
N THR A 127 -15.79 -2.82 1.34
CA THR A 127 -14.72 -3.68 1.85
C THR A 127 -13.36 -3.08 1.48
N THR A 128 -12.30 -3.56 2.14
CA THR A 128 -10.91 -3.16 1.84
C THR A 128 -10.50 -3.38 0.38
N SER A 129 -11.16 -4.30 -0.33
CA SER A 129 -10.96 -4.54 -1.77
C SER A 129 -11.83 -3.65 -2.68
N GLY A 130 -12.48 -2.61 -2.14
CA GLY A 130 -13.33 -1.69 -2.90
C GLY A 130 -14.68 -2.27 -3.36
N THR A 131 -15.11 -3.41 -2.81
CA THR A 131 -16.41 -4.02 -3.15
C THR A 131 -17.48 -3.59 -2.16
N SER A 132 -18.70 -3.27 -2.63
CA SER A 132 -19.83 -2.94 -1.74
C SER A 132 -20.10 -4.12 -0.78
N SER A 133 -20.12 -3.83 0.52
CA SER A 133 -20.43 -4.82 1.54
C SER A 133 -21.93 -5.12 1.54
N ARG A 134 -22.38 -6.05 0.68
CA ARG A 134 -23.76 -6.55 0.80
C ARG A 134 -23.89 -7.34 2.10
N PRO A 135 -24.89 -7.06 2.95
CA PRO A 135 -25.14 -7.89 4.13
C PRO A 135 -25.49 -9.31 3.69
N ILE A 136 -24.76 -10.30 4.21
CA ILE A 136 -25.10 -11.71 4.04
C ILE A 136 -26.35 -11.98 4.88
N VAL A 137 -27.50 -12.14 4.22
CA VAL A 137 -28.74 -12.56 4.89
C VAL A 137 -28.70 -14.09 5.05
N ILE A 138 -28.43 -14.55 6.27
CA ILE A 138 -28.52 -15.97 6.62
C ILE A 138 -29.99 -16.28 6.93
N HIS A 139 -30.69 -16.91 5.99
CA HIS A 139 -31.98 -17.53 6.28
C HIS A 139 -31.75 -18.82 7.09
N ARG A 140 -32.06 -18.81 8.39
CA ARG A 140 -32.18 -20.05 9.17
C ARG A 140 -33.36 -20.83 8.60
N ASN A 141 -33.09 -22.01 8.06
CA ASN A 141 -34.14 -22.94 7.64
C ASN A 141 -34.68 -23.63 8.91
N GLU A 142 -35.81 -23.17 9.43
CA GLU A 142 -36.53 -23.80 10.55
C GLU A 142 -37.39 -24.99 10.07
N GLN A 143 -36.78 -25.93 9.35
CA GLN A 143 -37.41 -27.21 9.03
C GLN A 143 -36.43 -28.33 9.32
N ASN A 144 -36.50 -28.83 10.55
CA ASN A 144 -36.32 -30.23 10.90
C ASN A 144 -36.98 -30.45 12.27
N ASP A 145 -38.29 -30.24 12.33
CA ASP A 145 -39.14 -31.03 13.22
C ASP A 145 -39.38 -32.36 12.48
N VAL A 146 -38.75 -33.42 12.97
CA VAL A 146 -39.18 -34.79 12.70
C VAL A 146 -39.33 -35.47 14.05
N GLU A 147 -40.54 -35.99 14.25
CA GLU A 147 -41.15 -36.62 15.44
C GLU A 147 -40.23 -37.52 16.29
#